data_AF-A0A4W4G6G3-F1
#
_entry.id   AF-A0A4W4G6G3-F1
#
_cell.length_a   1.000
_cell.length_b   1.000
_cell.length_c   1.000
_cell.angle_alpha   90.00
_cell.angle_beta   90.00
_cell.angle_gamma   90.00
#
_symmetry.space_group_name_H-M   'P 1'
#
loop_
_entity.id
_entity.type
_entity.pdbx_description
1 polymer ?
#
loop_
_entity_poly.entity_id
_entity_poly.type
_entity_poly.pdbx_seq_one_letter_code
_entity_poly.pdbx_strand_id
1 'polypeptide(L)'
;MQQVLDNLKELPPSTGAKDIDLIFLRGIMESPIVRSLAKAHERLEDVKLEAVRDKNVELVSEILSDISGLVDCDDGAAELSHILKEPHFQSLIEAHDKVAAKSYETPPTAANTTSPSSASLMPADTVRMVSIQKKAGEPLGVTFRVENGDLVIARILHGSMIDRQGMLHAGDIIREMNGLEVGSDPTALQQMLKDTSGSITLRILPGYRDTPAPAQRPRHPSVLSFQVFLRPHFNYNPDTDSLIPCKEAGLPFSKGEILHIVNREDPNWWQACSVVGGNTGLIPSQYLEEKRKAFVRRDWDGSGILCGSITGKKKKKKMMYLTAKNAEFDRHELQIYEEVTRMPPFQRKTLVLIGAQGVGRRSLKNRLMVLNPLRFGTTVPFTSRRPREEEKDGQSYGFVSRGEMETDIKAGRYLEHGEYDGNLYGTKIDSIHEVVRMGRTCILDVNPQALKVLRTAEFMPFVVFIAAPELDTLRAMHKAVVDAGITTKLLTETDLKKTVDESARIKRAYSHYFDFTIVNDNLDKAFEKLQVAVDQLCSEPQWVPVNWVY
;
A
#
# COMPACT_ATOMS: atom_id res chain seq x y z
N MET A 1 18.60 -22.35 26.11
CA MET A 1 17.99 -23.57 25.52
C MET A 1 18.45 -24.88 26.21
N GLN A 2 19.75 -25.08 26.44
CA GLN A 2 20.29 -26.30 27.09
C GLN A 2 19.68 -26.55 28.49
N GLN A 3 19.53 -25.49 29.29
CA GLN A 3 18.91 -25.54 30.61
C GLN A 3 17.46 -26.05 30.60
N VAL A 4 16.69 -25.76 29.54
CA VAL A 4 15.31 -26.26 29.39
C VAL A 4 15.29 -27.75 29.06
N LEU A 5 16.24 -28.23 28.25
CA LEU A 5 16.41 -29.65 27.94
C LEU A 5 16.83 -30.48 29.15
N ASP A 6 17.66 -29.91 30.02
CA ASP A 6 18.11 -30.58 31.22
C ASP A 6 17.00 -30.60 32.28
N ASN A 7 16.25 -29.51 32.44
CA ASN A 7 15.03 -29.50 33.26
C ASN A 7 13.95 -30.49 32.74
N LEU A 8 13.86 -30.69 31.42
CA LEU A 8 12.94 -31.67 30.81
C LEU A 8 13.35 -33.14 31.07
N LYS A 9 14.59 -33.42 31.49
CA LYS A 9 15.04 -34.76 31.89
C LYS A 9 14.75 -35.05 33.36
N GLU A 10 14.64 -34.02 34.19
CA GLU A 10 14.49 -34.12 35.64
C GLU A 10 13.03 -34.03 36.12
N LEU A 11 12.07 -33.88 35.20
CA LEU A 11 10.64 -33.82 35.53
C LEU A 11 10.16 -35.16 36.10
N PRO A 12 9.57 -35.18 37.32
CA PRO A 12 8.99 -36.39 37.88
C PRO A 12 7.74 -36.81 37.10
N PRO A 13 7.42 -38.12 37.02
CA PRO A 13 6.26 -38.63 36.27
C PRO A 13 4.88 -38.17 36.82
N SER A 14 4.85 -37.38 37.89
CA SER A 14 3.64 -36.85 38.51
C SER A 14 3.17 -35.49 37.96
N THR A 15 3.88 -34.88 36.98
CA THR A 15 3.57 -33.52 36.49
C THR A 15 2.31 -33.37 35.63
N GLY A 16 1.46 -34.41 35.51
CA GLY A 16 0.17 -34.32 34.81
C GLY A 16 0.25 -34.10 33.29
N ALA A 17 1.44 -33.85 32.75
CA ALA A 17 1.71 -33.81 31.32
C ALA A 17 1.76 -35.23 30.75
N LYS A 18 1.11 -35.47 29.61
CA LYS A 18 1.14 -36.79 28.96
C LYS A 18 2.55 -37.03 28.42
N ASP A 19 3.10 -38.22 28.63
CA ASP A 19 4.46 -38.59 28.18
C ASP A 19 4.70 -38.29 26.70
N ILE A 20 3.67 -38.43 25.87
CA ILE A 20 3.72 -38.15 24.43
C ILE A 20 4.02 -36.67 24.16
N ASP A 21 3.47 -35.75 24.95
CA ASP A 21 3.68 -34.31 24.78
C ASP A 21 5.09 -33.90 25.24
N LEU A 22 5.61 -34.54 26.29
CA LEU A 22 7.00 -34.35 26.76
C LEU A 22 8.02 -34.90 25.75
N ILE A 23 7.75 -36.05 25.14
CA ILE A 23 8.56 -36.62 24.07
C ILE A 23 8.52 -35.72 22.82
N PHE A 24 7.34 -35.20 22.47
CA PHE A 24 7.19 -34.28 21.35
C PHE A 24 7.95 -32.97 21.58
N LEU A 25 7.82 -32.37 22.77
CA LEU A 25 8.52 -31.15 23.15
C LEU A 25 10.04 -31.36 23.14
N ARG A 26 10.51 -32.49 23.67
CA ARG A 26 11.93 -32.89 23.58
C ARG A 26 12.37 -33.02 22.12
N GLY A 27 11.57 -33.65 21.26
CA GLY A 27 11.86 -33.79 19.84
C GLY A 27 11.93 -32.45 19.09
N ILE A 28 11.12 -31.47 19.47
CA ILE A 28 11.21 -30.10 18.95
C ILE A 28 12.50 -29.43 19.43
N MET A 29 12.83 -29.53 20.72
CA MET A 29 14.00 -28.87 21.32
C MET A 29 15.33 -29.50 20.88
N GLU A 30 15.33 -30.79 20.55
CA GLU A 30 16.49 -31.49 19.98
C GLU A 30 16.59 -31.33 18.45
N SER A 31 15.58 -30.74 17.80
CA SER A 31 15.57 -30.52 16.36
C SER A 31 16.77 -29.69 15.90
N PRO A 32 17.54 -30.15 14.89
CA PRO A 32 18.66 -29.40 14.33
C PRO A 32 18.26 -28.00 13.85
N ILE A 33 17.02 -27.85 13.35
CA ILE A 33 16.48 -26.58 12.87
C ILE A 33 16.27 -25.62 14.04
N VAL A 34 15.65 -26.08 15.11
CA VAL A 34 15.35 -25.25 16.30
C VAL A 34 16.65 -24.85 17.02
N ARG A 35 17.62 -25.76 17.13
CA ARG A 35 18.95 -25.42 17.64
C ARG A 35 19.69 -24.42 16.76
N SER A 36 19.59 -24.56 15.44
CA SER A 36 20.22 -23.61 14.52
C SER A 36 19.56 -22.23 14.59
N LEU A 37 18.23 -22.19 14.75
CA LEU A 37 17.49 -20.94 14.94
C LEU A 37 17.86 -20.26 16.26
N ALA A 38 17.96 -21.02 17.35
CA ALA A 38 18.37 -20.46 18.64
C ALA A 38 19.82 -19.97 18.63
N LYS A 39 20.74 -20.70 18.00
CA LYS A 39 22.12 -20.21 17.78
C LYS A 39 22.17 -18.96 16.91
N ALA A 40 21.30 -18.87 15.90
CA ALA A 40 21.18 -17.67 15.07
C ALA A 40 20.60 -16.50 15.87
N HIS A 41 19.63 -16.76 16.74
CA HIS A 41 19.05 -15.76 17.63
C HIS A 41 20.06 -15.26 18.66
N GLU A 42 20.78 -16.16 19.34
CA GLU A 42 21.87 -15.81 20.27
C GLU A 42 22.96 -14.99 19.56
N ARG A 43 23.31 -15.34 18.31
CA ARG A 43 24.26 -14.56 17.50
C ARG A 43 23.74 -13.19 17.05
N LEU A 44 22.43 -13.03 16.92
CA LEU A 44 21.78 -11.76 16.56
C LEU A 44 21.56 -10.88 17.80
N GLU A 45 21.36 -11.47 18.98
CA GLU A 45 21.33 -10.75 20.26
C GLU A 45 22.71 -10.20 20.65
N ASP A 46 23.80 -10.85 20.23
CA ASP A 46 25.18 -10.42 20.53
C ASP A 46 25.71 -9.25 19.67
N VAL A 47 24.89 -8.65 18.80
CA VAL A 47 25.28 -7.39 18.12
C VAL A 47 25.15 -6.24 19.12
N LYS A 48 26.12 -6.14 20.03
CA LYS A 48 26.32 -4.94 20.85
C LYS A 48 26.76 -3.81 19.93
N LEU A 49 25.80 -2.96 19.56
CA LEU A 49 26.10 -1.68 18.93
C LEU A 49 26.82 -0.80 19.96
N GLU A 50 28.09 -0.51 19.70
CA GLU A 50 28.90 0.43 20.48
C GLU A 50 28.95 1.77 19.75
N ALA A 51 28.85 2.86 20.50
CA ALA A 51 28.96 4.19 19.93
C ALA A 51 30.37 4.41 19.39
N VAL A 52 30.48 4.94 18.17
CA VAL A 52 31.76 5.23 17.53
C VAL A 52 32.56 6.29 18.32
N ARG A 53 31.86 7.22 18.99
CA ARG A 53 32.41 8.26 19.85
C ARG A 53 31.33 8.79 20.80
N ASP A 54 31.72 9.39 21.92
CA ASP A 54 30.87 10.17 22.81
C ASP A 54 31.33 11.65 22.86
N LYS A 55 30.49 12.53 23.42
CA LYS A 55 30.78 13.96 23.63
C LYS A 55 31.03 14.76 22.34
N ASN A 56 30.29 14.45 21.28
CA ASN A 56 30.31 15.22 20.05
C ASN A 56 29.80 16.66 20.25
N VAL A 57 28.98 16.95 21.27
CA VAL A 57 28.58 18.33 21.61
C VAL A 57 29.79 19.18 22.01
N GLU A 58 30.70 18.62 22.83
CA GLU A 58 31.94 19.31 23.24
C GLU A 58 32.84 19.56 22.01
N LEU A 59 32.96 18.56 21.13
CA LEU A 59 33.73 18.67 19.88
C LEU A 59 33.18 19.76 18.95
N VAL A 60 31.85 19.86 18.79
CA VAL A 60 31.25 20.92 17.97
C VAL A 60 31.54 22.30 18.57
N SER A 61 31.53 22.43 19.90
CA SER A 61 31.90 23.66 20.60
C SER A 61 33.36 24.04 20.38
N GLU A 62 34.28 23.07 20.44
CA GLU A 62 35.70 23.26 20.12
C GLU A 62 35.90 23.71 18.67
N ILE A 63 35.28 23.02 17.71
CA ILE A 63 35.35 23.39 16.28
C ILE A 63 34.82 24.81 16.07
N LEU A 64 33.68 25.17 16.67
CA LEU A 64 33.11 26.51 16.55
C LEU A 64 34.02 27.59 17.16
N SER A 65 34.74 27.28 18.24
CA SER A 65 35.74 28.15 18.83
C SER A 65 36.93 28.35 17.89
N ASP A 66 37.45 27.26 17.32
CA ASP A 66 38.64 27.26 16.47
C ASP A 66 38.41 27.97 15.14
N ILE A 67 37.22 27.82 14.54
CA ILE A 67 36.89 28.46 13.26
C ILE A 67 36.40 29.89 13.40
N SER A 68 36.12 30.37 14.63
CA SER A 68 35.50 31.69 14.87
C SER A 68 36.27 32.86 14.25
N GLY A 69 37.61 32.79 14.20
CA GLY A 69 38.47 33.80 13.57
C GLY A 69 38.58 33.71 12.05
N LEU A 70 38.03 32.65 11.44
CA LEU A 70 38.07 32.41 9.98
C LEU A 70 36.74 32.71 9.29
N VAL A 71 35.64 32.84 10.06
CA VAL A 71 34.28 33.07 9.55
C VAL A 71 34.18 34.33 8.67
N ASP A 72 34.96 35.37 8.96
CA ASP A 72 34.90 36.64 8.21
C ASP A 72 35.76 36.64 6.93
N CYS A 73 36.60 35.62 6.72
CA CYS A 73 37.60 35.57 5.64
C CYS A 73 37.48 34.33 4.74
N ASP A 74 36.72 33.32 5.14
CA ASP A 74 36.54 32.07 4.40
C ASP A 74 35.05 31.66 4.36
N ASP A 75 34.49 31.62 3.16
CA ASP A 75 33.07 31.30 2.94
C ASP A 75 32.72 29.87 3.41
N GLY A 76 33.66 28.93 3.34
CA GLY A 76 33.48 27.56 3.80
C GLY A 76 33.46 27.46 5.33
N ALA A 77 34.30 28.24 6.02
CA ALA A 77 34.26 28.37 7.47
C ALA A 77 32.97 29.03 7.95
N ALA A 78 32.46 30.02 7.20
CA ALA A 78 31.17 30.65 7.48
C ALA A 78 29.99 29.67 7.30
N GLU A 79 29.96 28.92 6.20
CA GLU A 79 28.95 27.89 5.95
C GLU A 79 28.99 26.78 7.01
N LEU A 80 30.18 26.28 7.35
CA LEU A 80 30.36 25.28 8.40
C LEU A 80 29.90 25.80 9.76
N SER A 81 30.28 27.04 10.12
CA SER A 81 29.82 27.64 11.37
C SER A 81 28.29 27.81 11.39
N HIS A 82 27.65 28.05 10.25
CA HIS A 82 26.20 28.17 10.17
C HIS A 82 25.53 26.80 10.43
N ILE A 83 25.95 25.76 9.73
CA ILE A 83 25.41 24.39 9.85
C ILE A 83 25.56 23.88 11.29
N LEU A 84 26.74 24.04 11.89
CA LEU A 84 27.02 23.57 13.26
C LEU A 84 26.22 24.33 14.34
N LYS A 85 25.73 25.53 14.03
CA LYS A 85 24.88 26.35 14.91
C LYS A 85 23.38 26.13 14.68
N GLU A 86 22.97 25.34 13.69
CA GLU A 86 21.55 25.10 13.44
C GLU A 86 20.90 24.30 14.59
N PRO A 87 19.71 24.71 15.07
CA PRO A 87 19.05 24.06 16.20
C PRO A 87 18.80 22.56 15.99
N HIS A 88 18.49 22.16 14.75
CA HIS A 88 18.26 20.76 14.41
C HIS A 88 19.54 19.93 14.43
N PHE A 89 20.66 20.51 13.96
CA PHE A 89 21.96 19.85 14.00
C PHE A 89 22.46 19.70 15.44
N GLN A 90 22.32 20.74 16.26
CA GLN A 90 22.64 20.67 17.70
C GLN A 90 21.80 19.62 18.43
N SER A 91 20.48 19.61 18.19
CA SER A 91 19.58 18.61 18.77
C SER A 91 19.94 17.18 18.37
N LEU A 92 20.38 16.98 17.12
CA LEU A 92 20.81 15.67 16.61
C LEU A 92 22.08 15.19 17.32
N ILE A 93 23.06 16.08 17.50
CA ILE A 93 24.33 15.75 18.17
C ILE A 93 24.11 15.51 19.67
N GLU A 94 23.24 16.28 20.33
CA GLU A 94 22.84 16.02 21.72
C GLU A 94 22.11 14.68 21.88
N ALA A 95 21.20 14.35 20.97
CA ALA A 95 20.51 13.07 20.98
C ALA A 95 21.49 11.91 20.75
N HIS A 96 22.43 12.08 19.82
CA HIS A 96 23.52 11.13 19.60
C HIS A 96 24.32 10.90 20.89
N ASP A 97 24.76 11.96 21.57
CA ASP A 97 25.56 11.82 22.79
C ASP A 97 24.78 11.19 23.95
N LYS A 98 23.48 11.51 24.10
CA LYS A 98 22.59 10.85 25.08
C LYS A 98 22.47 9.35 24.80
N VAL A 99 22.34 8.97 23.53
CA VAL A 99 22.30 7.58 23.09
C VAL A 99 23.64 6.89 23.33
N ALA A 100 24.74 7.53 22.91
CA ALA A 100 26.10 7.02 23.07
C ALA A 100 26.46 6.79 24.56
N ALA A 101 26.09 7.74 25.43
CA ALA A 101 26.28 7.66 26.87
C ALA A 101 25.33 6.66 27.57
N LYS A 102 24.46 5.99 26.80
CA LYS A 102 23.39 5.11 27.30
C LYS A 102 22.49 5.77 28.34
N SER A 103 22.40 7.11 28.28
CA SER A 103 21.58 7.95 29.15
C SER A 103 20.20 8.13 28.53
N TYR A 104 19.54 7.01 28.25
CA TYR A 104 18.13 7.02 27.90
C TYR A 104 17.36 7.03 29.21
N GLU A 105 16.78 8.16 29.59
CA GLU A 105 15.87 8.19 30.73
C GLU A 105 14.70 7.22 30.45
N THR A 106 14.60 6.14 31.23
CA THR A 106 13.27 5.68 31.63
C THR A 106 12.62 6.83 32.39
N PRO A 107 11.39 7.25 32.05
CA PRO A 107 10.79 8.41 32.70
C PRO A 107 10.79 8.18 34.22
N PRO A 108 11.28 9.15 35.02
CA PRO A 108 11.36 8.97 36.45
C PRO A 108 9.94 8.85 37.02
N THR A 109 9.73 7.84 37.87
CA THR A 109 8.60 7.83 38.80
C THR A 109 8.68 9.11 39.61
N ALA A 110 7.72 10.01 39.43
CA ALA A 110 7.73 11.36 39.98
C ALA A 110 7.96 11.35 41.50
N ALA A 111 9.18 11.69 41.91
CA ALA A 111 9.50 12.04 43.28
C ALA A 111 9.34 13.57 43.41
N ASN A 112 8.37 13.94 44.24
CA ASN A 112 8.05 15.28 44.74
C ASN A 112 9.17 16.32 44.61
N THR A 113 8.94 17.33 43.77
CA THR A 113 9.62 18.62 43.87
C THR A 113 8.59 19.73 43.73
N THR A 114 8.28 20.35 44.86
CA THR A 114 7.39 21.48 45.03
C THR A 114 8.01 22.75 44.42
N SER A 115 7.41 23.27 43.35
CA SER A 115 7.36 24.71 43.05
C SER A 115 6.08 25.02 42.26
N PRO A 116 5.43 26.19 42.47
CA PRO A 116 4.02 26.37 42.13
C PRO A 116 3.86 26.85 40.69
N SER A 117 3.84 25.92 39.73
CA SER A 117 3.24 26.19 38.43
C SER A 117 1.73 26.07 38.58
N SER A 118 1.02 27.16 38.31
CA SER A 118 -0.43 27.29 38.30
C SER A 118 -1.08 26.50 37.15
N ALA A 119 -0.92 25.18 37.16
CA ALA A 119 -1.81 24.25 36.47
C ALA A 119 -2.60 23.57 37.58
N SER A 120 -3.83 24.04 37.77
CA SER A 120 -4.69 23.50 38.81
C SER A 120 -4.91 22.01 38.57
N LEU A 121 -4.29 21.16 39.41
CA LEU A 121 -4.68 19.77 39.62
C LEU A 121 -6.11 19.80 40.17
N MET A 122 -7.06 19.79 39.25
CA MET A 122 -8.48 19.67 39.52
C MET A 122 -8.73 18.22 39.99
N PRO A 123 -9.41 17.99 41.14
CA PRO A 123 -9.78 16.66 41.62
C PRO A 123 -10.43 15.78 40.54
N ALA A 124 -10.36 14.45 40.68
CA ALA A 124 -10.91 13.48 39.73
C ALA A 124 -12.43 13.63 39.48
N ASP A 125 -13.14 14.39 40.33
CA ASP A 125 -14.58 14.67 40.21
C ASP A 125 -14.89 16.10 39.74
N THR A 126 -13.90 16.87 39.28
CA THR A 126 -14.15 18.26 38.87
C THR A 126 -14.81 18.30 37.51
N VAL A 127 -16.12 18.48 37.57
CA VAL A 127 -16.96 18.65 36.41
C VAL A 127 -16.61 19.94 35.67
N ARG A 128 -16.42 19.82 34.36
CA ARG A 128 -16.23 20.95 33.44
C ARG A 128 -17.53 21.21 32.68
N MET A 129 -17.96 22.47 32.64
CA MET A 129 -19.06 22.91 31.79
C MET A 129 -18.49 23.41 30.47
N VAL A 130 -18.94 22.82 29.36
CA VAL A 130 -18.49 23.18 28.01
C VAL A 130 -19.69 23.64 27.20
N SER A 131 -19.61 24.84 26.62
CA SER A 131 -20.63 25.32 25.68
C SER A 131 -20.10 25.16 24.25
N ILE A 132 -20.84 24.41 23.43
CA ILE A 132 -20.53 24.17 22.01
C ILE A 132 -21.61 24.79 21.13
N GLN A 133 -21.22 25.40 20.02
CA GLN A 133 -22.15 25.94 19.03
C GLN A 133 -22.40 24.90 17.94
N LYS A 134 -23.63 24.40 17.82
CA LYS A 134 -24.03 23.38 16.85
C LYS A 134 -24.92 23.96 15.74
N LYS A 135 -24.58 23.70 14.48
CA LYS A 135 -25.48 23.99 13.35
C LYS A 135 -26.54 22.90 13.20
N ALA A 136 -27.73 23.29 12.74
CA ALA A 136 -28.81 22.35 12.47
C ALA A 136 -28.36 21.30 11.43
N GLY A 137 -28.59 20.02 11.73
CA GLY A 137 -28.22 18.90 10.86
C GLY A 137 -26.72 18.55 10.81
N GLU A 138 -25.81 19.39 11.32
CA GLU A 138 -24.37 19.08 11.38
C GLU A 138 -24.09 18.12 12.56
N PRO A 139 -23.45 16.96 12.35
CA PRO A 139 -23.06 16.08 13.44
C PRO A 139 -21.91 16.69 14.25
N LEU A 140 -21.82 16.33 15.54
CA LEU A 140 -20.69 16.75 16.38
C LEU A 140 -19.34 16.22 15.85
N GLY A 141 -19.37 15.03 15.22
CA GLY A 141 -18.20 14.29 14.77
C GLY A 141 -17.41 13.65 15.91
N VAL A 142 -18.13 13.07 16.87
CA VAL A 142 -17.56 12.25 17.93
C VAL A 142 -18.23 10.88 17.92
N THR A 143 -17.50 9.85 18.32
CA THR A 143 -18.07 8.52 18.58
C THR A 143 -18.05 8.25 20.07
N PHE A 144 -19.01 7.47 20.54
CA PHE A 144 -19.18 7.14 21.95
C PHE A 144 -18.96 5.66 22.20
N ARG A 145 -18.51 5.33 23.41
CA ARG A 145 -18.55 3.97 23.96
C ARG A 145 -19.10 4.02 25.38
N VAL A 146 -19.70 2.92 25.81
CA VAL A 146 -20.20 2.78 27.18
C VAL A 146 -19.15 2.07 28.02
N GLU A 147 -18.64 2.73 29.07
CA GLU A 147 -17.73 2.14 30.04
C GLU A 147 -18.31 2.32 31.44
N ASN A 148 -18.51 1.22 32.19
CA ASN A 148 -19.06 1.25 33.54
C ASN A 148 -20.43 1.96 33.68
N GLY A 149 -21.24 1.96 32.61
CA GLY A 149 -22.52 2.67 32.57
C GLY A 149 -22.42 4.15 32.21
N ASP A 150 -21.20 4.66 32.01
CA ASP A 150 -20.94 6.04 31.62
C ASP A 150 -20.70 6.16 30.11
N LEU A 151 -21.19 7.26 29.53
CA LEU A 151 -21.00 7.55 28.12
C LEU A 151 -19.70 8.31 27.90
N VAL A 152 -18.71 7.60 27.36
CA VAL A 152 -17.34 8.11 27.17
C VAL A 152 -17.11 8.45 25.69
N ILE A 153 -16.51 9.61 25.42
CA ILE A 153 -16.06 9.97 24.08
C ILE A 153 -14.95 8.98 23.68
N ALA A 154 -15.23 8.17 22.67
CA ALA A 154 -14.29 7.19 22.14
C ALA A 154 -13.33 7.77 21.13
N ARG A 155 -13.82 8.67 20.26
CA ARG A 155 -13.03 9.29 19.21
C ARG A 155 -13.60 10.63 18.81
N ILE A 156 -12.73 11.50 18.33
CA ILE A 156 -13.09 12.74 17.65
C ILE A 156 -12.67 12.60 16.18
N LEU A 157 -13.61 12.86 15.28
CA LEU A 157 -13.37 12.83 13.83
C LEU A 157 -12.68 14.13 13.41
N HIS A 158 -11.60 14.02 12.66
CA HIS A 158 -10.79 15.14 12.21
C HIS A 158 -11.61 16.07 11.29
N GLY A 159 -11.45 17.38 11.42
CA GLY A 159 -12.23 18.38 10.69
C GLY A 159 -13.69 18.51 11.14
N SER A 160 -14.14 17.73 12.12
CA SER A 160 -15.48 17.86 12.69
C SER A 160 -15.67 19.16 13.45
N MET A 161 -16.92 19.43 13.85
CA MET A 161 -17.25 20.58 14.68
C MET A 161 -16.48 20.57 16.00
N ILE A 162 -16.43 19.42 16.68
CA ILE A 162 -15.73 19.28 17.96
C ILE A 162 -14.21 19.39 17.79
N ASP A 163 -13.64 18.78 16.75
CA ASP A 163 -12.21 18.90 16.44
C ASP A 163 -11.77 20.36 16.20
N ARG A 164 -12.61 21.14 15.53
CA ARG A 164 -12.37 22.57 15.27
C ARG A 164 -12.45 23.44 16.53
N GLN A 165 -13.35 23.11 17.46
CA GLN A 165 -13.51 23.85 18.71
C GLN A 165 -12.47 23.44 19.77
N GLY A 166 -12.02 22.18 19.78
CA GLY A 166 -10.99 21.68 20.70
C GLY A 166 -11.40 21.64 22.17
N MET A 167 -12.71 21.68 22.45
CA MET A 167 -13.24 21.80 23.81
C MET A 167 -13.51 20.44 24.49
N LEU A 168 -13.62 19.37 23.69
CA LEU A 168 -13.81 18.00 24.15
C LEU A 168 -12.63 17.15 23.67
N HIS A 169 -12.32 16.10 24.42
CA HIS A 169 -11.23 15.17 24.15
C HIS A 169 -11.72 13.72 24.20
N ALA A 170 -11.00 12.82 23.52
CA ALA A 170 -11.23 11.40 23.68
C ALA A 170 -10.96 10.99 25.14
N GLY A 171 -11.88 10.26 25.74
CA GLY A 171 -11.86 9.90 27.16
C GLY A 171 -12.79 10.74 28.04
N ASP A 172 -13.25 11.91 27.59
CA ASP A 172 -14.20 12.72 28.35
C ASP A 172 -15.53 11.99 28.52
N ILE A 173 -16.14 12.10 29.70
CA ILE A 173 -17.42 11.48 30.04
C ILE A 173 -18.51 12.55 30.01
N ILE A 174 -19.57 12.34 29.23
CA ILE A 174 -20.71 13.26 29.18
C ILE A 174 -21.74 12.87 30.25
N ARG A 175 -22.01 13.77 31.21
CA ARG A 175 -22.99 13.58 32.29
C ARG A 175 -24.34 14.23 32.01
N GLU A 176 -24.32 15.47 31.53
CA GLU A 176 -25.54 16.23 31.24
C GLU A 176 -25.43 16.99 29.92
N MET A 177 -26.58 17.18 29.28
CA MET A 177 -26.75 18.01 28.10
C MET A 177 -27.93 18.97 28.33
N ASN A 178 -27.67 20.27 28.27
CA ASN A 178 -28.68 21.32 28.52
C ASN A 178 -29.44 21.15 29.86
N GLY A 179 -28.77 20.61 30.88
CA GLY A 179 -29.33 20.36 32.20
C GLY A 179 -30.15 19.05 32.32
N LEU A 180 -30.21 18.24 31.27
CA LEU A 180 -30.78 16.89 31.30
C LEU A 180 -29.67 15.85 31.44
N GLU A 181 -29.86 14.89 32.35
CA GLU A 181 -28.92 13.77 32.50
C GLU A 181 -28.87 12.93 31.22
N VAL A 182 -27.64 12.62 30.81
CA VAL A 182 -27.36 11.74 29.69
C VAL A 182 -27.27 10.31 30.22
N GLY A 183 -28.21 9.47 29.79
CA GLY A 183 -28.21 8.04 30.13
C GLY A 183 -27.06 7.28 29.47
N SER A 184 -26.99 5.98 29.74
CA SER A 184 -25.95 5.09 29.21
C SER A 184 -26.14 4.68 27.75
N ASP A 185 -27.28 5.00 27.12
CA ASP A 185 -27.57 4.69 25.72
C ASP A 185 -27.02 5.77 24.78
N PRO A 186 -26.02 5.45 23.93
CA PRO A 186 -25.48 6.38 22.94
C PRO A 186 -26.52 6.84 21.93
N THR A 187 -27.51 6.00 21.63
CA THR A 187 -28.53 6.25 20.60
C THR A 187 -29.47 7.38 21.03
N ALA A 188 -29.90 7.35 22.29
CA ALA A 188 -30.70 8.41 22.90
C ALA A 188 -29.99 9.77 22.82
N LEU A 189 -28.70 9.83 23.17
CA LEU A 189 -27.93 11.07 23.06
C LEU A 189 -27.80 11.54 21.61
N GLN A 190 -27.55 10.63 20.68
CA GLN A 190 -27.47 10.97 19.26
C GLN A 190 -28.78 11.56 18.73
N GLN A 191 -29.93 11.01 19.13
CA GLN A 191 -31.25 11.56 18.76
C GLN A 191 -31.45 12.96 19.36
N MET A 192 -31.13 13.16 20.65
CA MET A 192 -31.18 14.48 21.29
C MET A 192 -30.29 15.50 20.55
N LEU A 193 -29.07 15.10 20.18
CA LEU A 193 -28.14 15.95 19.45
C LEU A 193 -28.59 16.26 18.03
N LYS A 194 -29.27 15.34 17.35
CA LYS A 194 -29.68 15.50 15.96
C LYS A 194 -30.60 16.70 15.78
N ASP A 195 -31.59 16.82 16.65
CA ASP A 195 -32.65 17.85 16.57
C ASP A 195 -32.25 19.17 17.24
N THR A 196 -31.15 19.17 18.00
CA THR A 196 -30.64 20.37 18.66
C THR A 196 -29.81 21.23 17.71
N SER A 197 -30.04 22.56 17.73
CA SER A 197 -29.21 23.56 17.04
C SER A 197 -29.03 24.80 17.94
N GLY A 198 -27.94 25.54 17.73
CA GLY A 198 -27.53 26.64 18.59
C GLY A 198 -26.55 26.23 19.68
N SER A 199 -26.58 26.94 20.81
CA SER A 199 -25.69 26.69 21.94
C SER A 199 -26.12 25.44 22.70
N ILE A 200 -25.21 24.47 22.86
CA ILE A 200 -25.40 23.27 23.66
C ILE A 200 -24.43 23.33 24.83
N THR A 201 -24.95 23.18 26.05
CA THR A 201 -24.11 23.13 27.24
C THR A 201 -23.97 21.69 27.69
N LEU A 202 -22.73 21.20 27.78
CA LEU A 202 -22.38 19.87 28.24
C LEU A 202 -21.70 19.93 29.59
N ARG A 203 -22.15 19.08 30.51
CA ARG A 203 -21.48 18.82 31.78
C ARG A 203 -20.61 17.58 31.60
N ILE A 204 -19.29 17.75 31.64
CA ILE A 204 -18.34 16.65 31.37
C ILE A 204 -17.44 16.37 32.58
N LEU A 205 -17.04 15.11 32.74
CA LEU A 205 -15.89 14.73 33.56
C LEU A 205 -14.70 14.51 32.62
N PRO A 206 -13.59 15.26 32.78
CA PRO A 206 -12.41 15.09 31.95
C PRO A 206 -11.84 13.67 32.06
N GLY A 207 -11.60 13.03 30.93
CA GLY A 207 -10.95 11.73 30.91
C GLY A 207 -9.46 11.87 31.20
N TYR A 208 -9.03 11.61 32.43
CA TYR A 208 -7.60 11.49 32.74
C TYR A 208 -7.07 10.15 32.22
N ARG A 209 -6.65 10.16 30.96
CA ARG A 209 -5.65 9.20 30.46
C ARG A 209 -4.42 9.99 30.05
N ASP A 210 -3.26 9.38 30.24
CA ASP A 210 -1.94 9.82 29.74
C ASP A 210 -1.90 9.82 28.20
N THR A 211 -2.80 10.56 27.56
CA THR A 211 -2.56 11.06 26.22
C THR A 211 -1.64 12.25 26.38
N PRO A 212 -0.38 12.20 25.89
CA PRO A 212 0.43 13.41 25.83
C PRO A 212 -0.42 14.47 25.14
N ALA A 213 -0.48 15.66 25.74
CA ALA A 213 -1.23 16.78 25.19
C ALA A 213 -0.96 16.85 23.69
N PRO A 214 -1.99 16.96 22.81
CA PRO A 214 -1.74 17.10 21.39
C PRO A 214 -0.78 18.26 21.27
N ALA A 215 0.42 17.98 20.76
CA ALA A 215 1.47 18.96 20.57
C ALA A 215 0.80 20.20 19.97
N GLN A 216 0.86 21.31 20.71
CA GLN A 216 0.24 22.56 20.29
C GLN A 216 0.63 22.76 18.83
N ARG A 217 -0.37 22.79 17.93
CA ARG A 217 -0.15 22.96 16.50
C ARG A 217 0.84 24.10 16.31
N PRO A 218 1.90 23.94 15.51
CA PRO A 218 2.72 25.07 15.12
C PRO A 218 1.77 26.11 14.54
N ARG A 219 1.72 27.32 15.12
CA ARG A 219 0.93 28.45 14.61
C ARG A 219 1.51 29.04 13.30
N HIS A 220 2.37 28.29 12.61
CA HIS A 220 2.99 28.66 11.35
C HIS A 220 2.81 27.54 10.31
N PRO A 221 2.33 27.85 9.09
CA PRO A 221 2.09 26.87 8.03
C PRO A 221 3.39 26.44 7.30
N SER A 222 4.48 26.19 8.03
CA SER A 222 5.81 25.94 7.44
C SER A 222 6.41 24.56 7.71
N VAL A 223 5.64 23.61 8.25
CA VAL A 223 5.96 22.18 8.10
C VAL A 223 4.99 21.68 7.04
N LEU A 224 5.50 21.26 5.89
CA LEU A 224 4.70 20.58 4.86
C LEU A 224 3.89 19.49 5.57
N SER A 225 2.59 19.73 5.78
CA SER A 225 1.68 18.65 6.08
C SER A 225 1.70 17.80 4.82
N PHE A 226 2.50 16.73 4.83
CA PHE A 226 2.53 15.76 3.75
C PHE A 226 1.14 15.15 3.68
N GLN A 227 0.29 15.72 2.83
CA GLN A 227 -1.04 15.20 2.56
C GLN A 227 -0.85 13.81 1.99
N VAL A 228 -1.33 12.80 2.69
CA VAL A 228 -1.16 11.42 2.26
C VAL A 228 -2.42 10.99 1.52
N PHE A 229 -2.28 10.67 0.24
CA PHE A 229 -3.38 10.15 -0.57
C PHE A 229 -3.17 8.67 -0.84
N LEU A 230 -4.23 7.88 -0.61
CA LEU A 230 -4.23 6.44 -0.86
C LEU A 230 -5.26 6.07 -1.92
N ARG A 231 -4.91 5.08 -2.73
CA ARG A 231 -5.80 4.37 -3.65
C ARG A 231 -6.06 2.96 -3.11
N PRO A 232 -7.29 2.60 -2.73
CA PRO A 232 -7.62 1.25 -2.28
C PRO A 232 -7.76 0.29 -3.47
N HIS A 233 -7.35 -0.95 -3.27
CA HIS A 233 -7.51 -2.04 -4.25
C HIS A 233 -8.68 -2.98 -3.93
N PHE A 234 -9.61 -2.55 -3.09
CA PHE A 234 -10.81 -3.28 -2.69
C PHE A 234 -11.98 -2.31 -2.47
N ASN A 235 -13.20 -2.85 -2.41
CA ASN A 235 -14.40 -2.08 -2.07
C ASN A 235 -14.65 -2.20 -0.57
N TYR A 236 -15.13 -1.13 0.04
CA TYR A 236 -15.49 -1.12 1.45
C TYR A 236 -16.90 -0.58 1.66
N ASN A 237 -17.71 -1.35 2.39
CA ASN A 237 -19.04 -0.94 2.81
C ASN A 237 -19.14 -1.06 4.36
N PRO A 238 -19.22 0.07 5.08
CA PRO A 238 -19.29 0.08 6.54
C PRO A 238 -20.58 -0.57 7.08
N ASP A 239 -21.70 -0.56 6.34
CA ASP A 239 -22.95 -1.15 6.81
C ASP A 239 -22.87 -2.66 7.00
N THR A 240 -22.03 -3.31 6.19
CA THR A 240 -21.78 -4.75 6.22
C THR A 240 -20.65 -5.15 7.17
N ASP A 241 -19.90 -4.19 7.69
CA ASP A 241 -18.75 -4.45 8.56
C ASP A 241 -19.22 -4.59 10.01
N SER A 242 -18.96 -5.75 10.61
CA SER A 242 -19.30 -6.02 12.01
C SER A 242 -18.23 -5.53 13.00
N LEU A 243 -17.03 -5.18 12.52
CA LEU A 243 -15.92 -4.73 13.35
C LEU A 243 -15.82 -3.20 13.43
N ILE A 244 -16.56 -2.47 12.60
CA ILE A 244 -16.55 -1.01 12.65
C ILE A 244 -17.14 -0.51 13.98
N PRO A 245 -16.48 0.42 14.69
CA PRO A 245 -16.98 0.91 15.98
C PRO A 245 -18.33 1.63 15.89
N CYS A 246 -18.56 2.33 14.78
CA CYS A 246 -19.78 3.10 14.51
C CYS A 246 -19.99 3.12 12.99
N LYS A 247 -21.09 2.50 12.53
CA LYS A 247 -21.37 2.33 11.09
C LYS A 247 -21.63 3.68 10.40
N GLU A 248 -22.31 4.58 11.11
CA GLU A 248 -22.66 5.93 10.67
C GLU A 248 -21.42 6.82 10.47
N ALA A 249 -20.32 6.50 11.16
CA ALA A 249 -19.03 7.17 11.00
C ALA A 249 -18.15 6.53 9.91
N GLY A 250 -18.58 5.42 9.31
CA GLY A 250 -17.82 4.75 8.27
C GLY A 250 -17.82 5.51 6.95
N LEU A 251 -16.67 5.57 6.28
CA LEU A 251 -16.53 6.11 4.94
C LEU A 251 -16.58 4.96 3.92
N PRO A 252 -17.68 4.76 3.18
CA PRO A 252 -17.70 3.80 2.08
C PRO A 252 -16.77 4.27 0.96
N PHE A 253 -16.13 3.33 0.27
CA PHE A 253 -15.34 3.63 -0.93
C PHE A 253 -15.33 2.48 -1.92
N SER A 254 -15.10 2.83 -3.18
CA SER A 254 -14.88 1.85 -4.24
C SER A 254 -13.40 1.65 -4.53
N LYS A 255 -13.05 0.46 -5.01
CA LYS A 255 -11.72 0.17 -5.53
C LYS A 255 -11.29 1.23 -6.55
N GLY A 256 -10.12 1.82 -6.35
CA GLY A 256 -9.52 2.83 -7.23
C GLY A 256 -9.86 4.28 -6.87
N GLU A 257 -10.80 4.53 -5.95
CA GLU A 257 -11.13 5.87 -5.48
C GLU A 257 -9.94 6.50 -4.72
N ILE A 258 -9.72 7.81 -4.83
CA ILE A 258 -8.62 8.46 -4.11
C ILE A 258 -9.12 8.99 -2.76
N LEU A 259 -8.47 8.54 -1.69
CA LEU A 259 -8.77 8.89 -0.31
C LEU A 259 -7.66 9.77 0.25
N HIS A 260 -8.02 10.89 0.88
CA HIS A 260 -7.09 11.70 1.65
C HIS A 260 -7.06 11.21 3.10
N ILE A 261 -5.90 10.73 3.56
CA ILE A 261 -5.74 10.20 4.91
C ILE A 261 -5.38 11.33 5.85
N VAL A 262 -6.22 11.53 6.87
CA VAL A 262 -6.08 12.63 7.83
C VAL A 262 -5.52 12.18 9.17
N ASN A 263 -5.76 10.92 9.58
CA ASN A 263 -5.21 10.36 10.81
C ASN A 263 -5.02 8.83 10.70
N ARG A 264 -3.86 8.32 11.12
CA ARG A 264 -3.45 6.90 11.14
C ARG A 264 -3.12 6.33 12.53
N GLU A 265 -3.35 7.09 13.60
CA GLU A 265 -2.97 6.75 14.97
C GLU A 265 -3.64 5.47 15.47
N ASP A 266 -4.90 5.25 15.10
CA ASP A 266 -5.57 4.00 15.42
C ASP A 266 -5.07 2.88 14.49
N PRO A 267 -4.54 1.77 15.05
CA PRO A 267 -3.93 0.70 14.27
C PRO A 267 -4.93 -0.11 13.44
N ASN A 268 -6.23 0.00 13.70
CA ASN A 268 -7.29 -0.75 13.02
C ASN A 268 -8.16 0.15 12.14
N TRP A 269 -8.41 1.40 12.53
CA TRP A 269 -9.41 2.29 11.93
C TRP A 269 -8.83 3.67 11.64
N TRP A 270 -8.40 3.90 10.41
CA TRP A 270 -7.91 5.21 9.98
C TRP A 270 -9.04 6.19 9.72
N GLN A 271 -8.73 7.48 9.81
CA GLN A 271 -9.63 8.54 9.38
C GLN A 271 -9.23 9.05 8.01
N ALA A 272 -10.20 9.14 7.12
CA ALA A 272 -10.00 9.60 5.75
C ALA A 272 -11.20 10.41 5.27
N CYS A 273 -11.01 11.16 4.19
CA CYS A 273 -12.10 11.79 3.43
C CYS A 273 -11.93 11.54 1.92
N SER A 274 -13.02 11.60 1.17
CA SER A 274 -12.96 11.53 -0.29
C SER A 274 -12.40 12.85 -0.85
N VAL A 275 -11.53 12.76 -1.86
CA VAL A 275 -10.95 13.94 -2.52
C VAL A 275 -12.02 14.78 -3.25
N VAL A 276 -13.15 14.16 -3.62
CA VAL A 276 -14.28 14.84 -4.28
C VAL A 276 -15.08 15.72 -3.30
N GLY A 277 -14.68 15.74 -2.03
CA GLY A 277 -15.35 16.44 -0.94
C GLY A 277 -16.17 15.47 -0.07
N GLY A 278 -16.44 15.87 1.16
CA GLY A 278 -17.19 15.06 2.12
C GLY A 278 -16.64 15.20 3.54
N ASN A 279 -17.39 14.66 4.49
CA ASN A 279 -16.96 14.59 5.88
C ASN A 279 -15.91 13.50 6.07
N THR A 280 -15.04 13.68 7.04
CA THR A 280 -14.12 12.64 7.51
C THR A 280 -14.92 11.45 8.04
N GLY A 281 -14.51 10.25 7.66
CA GLY A 281 -15.07 9.00 8.17
C GLY A 281 -13.98 7.95 8.40
N LEU A 282 -14.41 6.82 8.95
CA LEU A 282 -13.55 5.70 9.30
C LEU A 282 -13.40 4.75 8.12
N ILE A 283 -12.16 4.36 7.85
CA ILE A 283 -11.80 3.30 6.91
C ILE A 283 -10.98 2.23 7.64
N PRO A 284 -11.05 0.96 7.22
CA PRO A 284 -10.14 -0.06 7.74
C PRO A 284 -8.70 0.34 7.44
N SER A 285 -7.83 0.23 8.43
CA SER A 285 -6.39 0.37 8.24
C SER A 285 -5.85 -0.75 7.34
N GLN A 286 -4.65 -0.53 6.80
CA GLN A 286 -3.90 -1.58 6.11
C GLN A 286 -3.75 -2.84 6.98
N TYR A 287 -3.37 -2.68 8.25
CA TYR A 287 -3.18 -3.79 9.18
C TYR A 287 -4.48 -4.61 9.40
N LEU A 288 -5.62 -3.93 9.60
CA LEU A 288 -6.90 -4.61 9.79
C LEU A 288 -7.31 -5.42 8.55
N GLU A 289 -7.12 -4.85 7.37
CA GLU A 289 -7.52 -5.50 6.11
C GLU A 289 -6.58 -6.65 5.73
N GLU A 290 -5.27 -6.52 5.98
CA GLU A 290 -4.32 -7.62 5.87
C GLU A 290 -4.70 -8.79 6.79
N LYS A 291 -5.06 -8.49 8.05
CA LYS A 291 -5.55 -9.48 9.00
C LYS A 291 -6.80 -10.19 8.48
N ARG A 292 -7.78 -9.47 7.95
CA ARG A 292 -8.99 -10.06 7.36
C ARG A 292 -8.66 -11.03 6.24
N LYS A 293 -7.77 -10.64 5.32
CA LYS A 293 -7.39 -11.46 4.17
C LYS A 293 -6.48 -12.65 4.53
N ALA A 294 -5.72 -12.56 5.61
CA ALA A 294 -4.90 -13.66 6.10
C ALA A 294 -5.72 -14.88 6.59
N PHE A 295 -6.96 -14.66 7.05
CA PHE A 295 -7.84 -15.72 7.59
C PHE A 295 -8.88 -16.26 6.59
N VAL A 296 -8.93 -15.76 5.36
CA VAL A 296 -9.86 -16.27 4.34
C VAL A 296 -9.33 -17.61 3.81
N ARG A 297 -10.10 -18.70 4.01
CA ARG A 297 -9.87 -19.96 3.28
C ARG A 297 -9.96 -19.65 1.78
N ARG A 298 -8.85 -19.83 1.06
CA ARG A 298 -8.79 -19.61 -0.38
C ARG A 298 -9.80 -20.50 -1.10
N ASP A 299 -10.50 -19.93 -2.07
CA ASP A 299 -11.28 -20.68 -3.04
C ASP A 299 -10.35 -21.70 -3.71
N TRP A 300 -10.70 -22.97 -3.56
CA TRP A 300 -10.07 -24.05 -4.28
C TRP A 300 -10.47 -23.91 -5.75
N ASP A 301 -9.57 -23.44 -6.61
CA ASP A 301 -9.77 -23.41 -8.06
C ASP A 301 -10.01 -24.85 -8.57
N GLY A 302 -11.28 -25.22 -8.69
CA GLY A 302 -11.76 -26.53 -9.12
C GLY A 302 -11.59 -26.76 -10.62
N SER A 303 -10.37 -26.59 -11.16
CA SER A 303 -10.02 -27.02 -12.51
C SER A 303 -9.05 -28.18 -12.44
N GLY A 304 -9.62 -29.36 -12.21
CA GLY A 304 -8.93 -30.64 -12.20
C GLY A 304 -9.98 -31.75 -12.15
N ILE A 305 -10.29 -32.30 -13.31
CA ILE A 305 -11.17 -33.46 -13.47
C ILE A 305 -10.53 -34.65 -12.73
N LEU A 306 -11.10 -35.08 -11.60
CA LEU A 306 -11.64 -36.44 -11.42
C LEU A 306 -12.33 -36.57 -10.05
N CYS A 307 -13.54 -37.11 -10.08
CA CYS A 307 -14.29 -37.58 -8.93
C CYS A 307 -13.59 -38.79 -8.28
N GLY A 308 -13.56 -38.83 -6.94
CA GLY A 308 -13.63 -40.07 -6.15
C GLY A 308 -12.33 -40.79 -5.77
N SER A 309 -11.65 -40.35 -4.71
CA SER A 309 -11.30 -41.22 -3.56
C SER A 309 -10.43 -40.49 -2.53
N ILE A 310 -10.83 -40.71 -1.28
CA ILE A 310 -10.22 -40.24 -0.04
C ILE A 310 -8.93 -41.03 0.21
N THR A 311 -7.99 -40.44 0.96
CA THR A 311 -6.72 -41.00 1.49
C THR A 311 -5.47 -40.90 0.61
N GLY A 312 -4.87 -39.71 0.59
CA GLY A 312 -3.47 -39.54 0.21
C GLY A 312 -2.88 -38.35 0.95
N LYS A 313 -2.07 -38.61 1.99
CA LYS A 313 -1.26 -37.58 2.67
C LYS A 313 -0.45 -36.84 1.60
N LYS A 314 -0.88 -35.64 1.20
CA LYS A 314 -0.11 -34.78 0.29
C LYS A 314 1.24 -34.52 0.95
N LYS A 315 2.32 -35.12 0.40
CA LYS A 315 3.70 -34.78 0.73
C LYS A 315 3.81 -33.26 0.70
N LYS A 316 4.19 -32.63 1.83
CA LYS A 316 4.63 -31.24 1.86
C LYS A 316 5.76 -31.12 0.83
N LYS A 317 5.45 -30.56 -0.34
CA LYS A 317 6.46 -30.23 -1.35
C LYS A 317 7.34 -29.17 -0.70
N LYS A 318 8.59 -29.51 -0.37
CA LYS A 318 9.63 -28.51 -0.12
C LYS A 318 9.77 -27.72 -1.43
N MET A 319 9.11 -26.58 -1.50
CA MET A 319 9.25 -25.66 -2.64
C MET A 319 10.60 -24.97 -2.48
N MET A 320 11.60 -25.38 -3.25
CA MET A 320 12.78 -24.53 -3.47
C MET A 320 12.38 -23.33 -4.31
N TYR A 321 12.96 -22.16 -4.02
CA TYR A 321 12.84 -20.94 -4.83
C TYR A 321 13.46 -21.19 -6.21
N LEU A 322 12.64 -21.67 -7.13
CA LEU A 322 12.95 -21.71 -8.55
C LEU A 322 12.35 -20.46 -9.17
N THR A 323 13.18 -19.59 -9.75
CA THR A 323 12.76 -18.37 -10.46
C THR A 323 11.69 -18.65 -11.53
N ALA A 324 11.70 -19.84 -12.13
CA ALA A 324 10.68 -20.28 -13.09
C ALA A 324 9.27 -20.49 -12.50
N LYS A 325 9.13 -20.53 -11.17
CA LYS A 325 7.85 -20.68 -10.44
C LYS A 325 7.44 -19.42 -9.69
N ASN A 326 8.07 -18.27 -10.00
CA ASN A 326 7.78 -17.01 -9.31
C ASN A 326 6.28 -16.63 -9.39
N ALA A 327 5.62 -16.98 -10.51
CA ALA A 327 4.20 -16.76 -10.71
C ALA A 327 3.27 -17.40 -9.65
N GLU A 328 3.71 -18.45 -8.95
CA GLU A 328 2.93 -19.04 -7.86
C GLU A 328 2.91 -18.16 -6.60
N PHE A 329 3.95 -17.33 -6.40
CA PHE A 329 4.09 -16.39 -5.28
C PHE A 329 3.29 -15.11 -5.51
N ASP A 330 3.07 -14.71 -6.77
CA ASP A 330 2.23 -13.55 -7.14
C ASP A 330 0.83 -13.59 -6.54
N ARG A 331 0.30 -14.80 -6.32
CA ARG A 331 -1.00 -15.02 -5.64
C ARG A 331 -1.00 -14.59 -4.16
N HIS A 332 0.13 -14.16 -3.61
CA HIS A 332 0.31 -13.79 -2.21
C HIS A 332 0.67 -12.32 -2.01
N GLU A 333 0.81 -11.53 -3.08
CA GLU A 333 1.00 -10.08 -2.98
C GLU A 333 -0.35 -9.42 -2.67
N LEU A 334 -0.52 -8.99 -1.42
CA LEU A 334 -1.73 -8.33 -0.95
C LEU A 334 -1.55 -6.80 -1.01
N GLN A 335 -1.69 -6.22 -2.19
CA GLN A 335 -1.75 -4.77 -2.31
C GLN A 335 -3.14 -4.29 -1.83
N ILE A 336 -3.21 -3.69 -0.63
CA ILE A 336 -4.45 -3.19 -0.03
C ILE A 336 -4.68 -1.73 -0.42
N TYR A 337 -3.70 -0.89 -0.13
CA TYR A 337 -3.65 0.52 -0.47
C TYR A 337 -2.36 0.80 -1.24
N GLU A 338 -2.42 1.75 -2.17
CA GLU A 338 -1.27 2.31 -2.86
C GLU A 338 -1.19 3.80 -2.54
N GLU A 339 -0.03 4.26 -2.07
CA GLU A 339 0.19 5.69 -1.84
C GLU A 339 0.42 6.41 -3.16
N VAL A 340 -0.35 7.47 -3.40
CA VAL A 340 -0.37 8.20 -4.66
C VAL A 340 -0.19 9.70 -4.45
N THR A 341 0.30 10.36 -5.49
CA THR A 341 0.38 11.82 -5.57
C THR A 341 -0.23 12.31 -6.87
N ARG A 342 -0.75 13.55 -6.85
CA ARG A 342 -1.38 14.18 -7.99
C ARG A 342 -0.36 14.98 -8.77
N MET A 343 -0.08 14.55 -10.00
CA MET A 343 0.82 15.22 -10.92
C MET A 343 0.03 16.08 -11.92
N PRO A 344 0.59 17.20 -12.40
CA PRO A 344 0.03 17.94 -13.53
C PRO A 344 -0.05 17.04 -14.78
N PRO A 345 -0.83 17.41 -15.81
CA PRO A 345 -0.93 16.61 -17.03
C PRO A 345 0.46 16.36 -17.65
N PHE A 346 0.74 15.10 -18.00
CA PHE A 346 2.02 14.70 -18.58
C PHE A 346 1.87 13.47 -19.47
N GLN A 347 2.79 13.32 -20.42
CA GLN A 347 2.80 12.15 -21.29
C GLN A 347 3.47 10.97 -20.61
N ARG A 348 2.80 9.81 -20.60
CA ARG A 348 3.35 8.55 -20.11
C ARG A 348 4.44 8.05 -21.04
N LYS A 349 5.50 7.49 -20.46
CA LYS A 349 6.60 6.89 -21.23
C LYS A 349 6.16 5.59 -21.93
N THR A 350 5.29 4.80 -21.28
CA THR A 350 4.79 3.55 -21.85
C THR A 350 3.27 3.42 -21.76
N LEU A 351 2.66 2.82 -22.79
CA LEU A 351 1.26 2.39 -22.83
C LEU A 351 1.25 0.86 -22.91
N VAL A 352 0.77 0.19 -21.86
CA VAL A 352 0.85 -1.27 -21.75
C VAL A 352 -0.54 -1.88 -21.94
N LEU A 353 -0.71 -2.68 -22.98
CA LEU A 353 -1.95 -3.39 -23.30
C LEU A 353 -1.88 -4.83 -22.79
N ILE A 354 -2.63 -5.12 -21.72
CA ILE A 354 -2.70 -6.43 -21.07
C ILE A 354 -4.04 -7.10 -21.41
N GLY A 355 -4.03 -8.42 -21.60
CA GLY A 355 -5.24 -9.14 -21.98
C GLY A 355 -4.94 -10.54 -22.51
N ALA A 356 -5.96 -11.39 -22.59
CA ALA A 356 -5.79 -12.74 -23.11
C ALA A 356 -5.33 -12.73 -24.58
N GLN A 357 -4.80 -13.87 -25.05
CA GLN A 357 -4.45 -14.01 -26.45
C GLN A 357 -5.73 -13.96 -27.31
N GLY A 358 -5.71 -13.20 -28.40
CA GLY A 358 -6.87 -13.10 -29.31
C GLY A 358 -7.90 -12.00 -28.97
N VAL A 359 -7.75 -11.28 -27.86
CA VAL A 359 -8.71 -10.20 -27.46
C VAL A 359 -8.54 -8.89 -28.23
N GLY A 360 -7.70 -8.83 -29.26
CA GLY A 360 -7.55 -7.64 -30.12
C GLY A 360 -6.49 -6.61 -29.69
N ARG A 361 -5.62 -6.91 -28.73
CA ARG A 361 -4.53 -6.00 -28.27
C ARG A 361 -3.67 -5.46 -29.42
N ARG A 362 -3.22 -6.35 -30.31
CA ARG A 362 -2.38 -5.99 -31.47
C ARG A 362 -3.12 -5.09 -32.46
N SER A 363 -4.41 -5.34 -32.69
CA SER A 363 -5.23 -4.53 -33.59
C SER A 363 -5.36 -3.09 -33.08
N LEU A 364 -5.63 -2.93 -31.77
CA LEU A 364 -5.69 -1.62 -31.11
C LEU A 364 -4.34 -0.90 -31.16
N LYS A 365 -3.25 -1.61 -30.82
CA LYS A 365 -1.87 -1.08 -30.91
C LYS A 365 -1.55 -0.55 -32.32
N ASN A 366 -1.74 -1.38 -33.33
CA ASN A 366 -1.40 -1.03 -34.70
C ASN A 366 -2.21 0.18 -35.19
N ARG A 367 -3.50 0.25 -34.82
CA ARG A 367 -4.35 1.38 -35.18
C ARG A 367 -3.88 2.69 -34.52
N LEU A 368 -3.49 2.67 -33.24
CA LEU A 368 -2.91 3.84 -32.57
C LEU A 368 -1.62 4.30 -33.27
N MET A 369 -0.75 3.36 -33.64
CA MET A 369 0.51 3.67 -34.32
C MET A 369 0.30 4.30 -35.71
N VAL A 370 -0.67 3.79 -36.48
CA VAL A 370 -0.96 4.30 -37.83
C VAL A 370 -1.56 5.71 -37.77
N LEU A 371 -2.46 5.97 -36.82
CA LEU A 371 -3.12 7.26 -36.72
C LEU A 371 -2.19 8.35 -36.16
N ASN A 372 -1.35 8.00 -35.17
CA ASN A 372 -0.52 8.98 -34.46
C ASN A 372 0.98 8.56 -34.43
N PRO A 373 1.66 8.42 -35.58
CA PRO A 373 3.02 7.84 -35.66
C PRO A 373 4.12 8.71 -35.00
N LEU A 374 3.87 10.01 -34.85
CA LEU A 374 4.78 10.93 -34.16
C LEU A 374 4.68 10.85 -32.63
N ARG A 375 3.55 10.35 -32.11
CA ARG A 375 3.29 10.28 -30.66
C ARG A 375 3.57 8.90 -30.10
N PHE A 376 3.34 7.85 -30.90
CA PHE A 376 3.49 6.47 -30.47
C PHE A 376 4.60 5.74 -31.22
N GLY A 377 5.31 4.88 -30.51
CA GLY A 377 6.23 3.89 -31.08
C GLY A 377 6.00 2.52 -30.48
N THR A 378 6.62 1.50 -31.05
CA THR A 378 6.64 0.13 -30.48
C THR A 378 8.04 -0.45 -30.62
N THR A 379 8.32 -1.48 -29.83
CA THR A 379 9.60 -2.19 -29.87
C THR A 379 9.62 -3.22 -31.00
N VAL A 380 10.78 -3.41 -31.62
CA VAL A 380 11.03 -4.56 -32.50
C VAL A 380 11.43 -5.75 -31.60
N PRO A 381 10.68 -6.87 -31.61
CA PRO A 381 11.05 -8.05 -30.82
C PRO A 381 12.29 -8.72 -31.41
N PHE A 382 13.03 -9.46 -30.58
CA PHE A 382 14.20 -10.22 -31.00
C PHE A 382 13.88 -11.71 -31.10
N THR A 383 14.56 -12.42 -31.99
CA THR A 383 14.45 -13.87 -32.12
C THR A 383 15.79 -14.55 -32.40
N SER A 384 15.93 -15.79 -31.92
CA SER A 384 17.06 -16.66 -32.28
C SER A 384 16.88 -17.40 -33.60
N ARG A 385 15.69 -17.29 -34.23
CA ARG A 385 15.39 -17.90 -35.51
C ARG A 385 16.21 -17.24 -36.61
N ARG A 386 16.59 -17.98 -37.66
CA ARG A 386 17.19 -17.38 -38.85
C ARG A 386 16.17 -16.53 -39.64
N PRO A 387 16.59 -15.39 -40.21
CA PRO A 387 15.73 -14.59 -41.09
C PRO A 387 15.29 -15.39 -42.31
N ARG A 388 14.05 -15.17 -42.77
CA ARG A 388 13.56 -15.64 -44.09
C ARG A 388 14.04 -14.72 -45.20
N GLU A 389 13.94 -15.15 -46.45
CA GLU A 389 14.41 -14.39 -47.62
C GLU A 389 13.77 -13.00 -47.72
N GLU A 390 12.49 -12.88 -47.37
CA GLU A 390 11.75 -11.61 -47.36
C GLU A 390 11.91 -10.77 -46.08
N GLU A 391 12.55 -11.29 -45.03
CA GLU A 391 12.66 -10.62 -43.74
C GLU A 391 13.95 -9.80 -43.63
N LYS A 392 13.80 -8.52 -43.30
CA LYS A 392 14.93 -7.63 -43.00
C LYS A 392 15.13 -7.51 -41.49
N ASP A 393 16.39 -7.55 -41.08
CA ASP A 393 16.78 -7.33 -39.69
C ASP A 393 16.34 -5.94 -39.21
N GLY A 394 15.81 -5.88 -37.99
CA GLY A 394 15.30 -4.66 -37.39
C GLY A 394 13.94 -4.18 -37.92
N GLN A 395 13.32 -4.88 -38.88
CA GLN A 395 11.98 -4.52 -39.37
C GLN A 395 10.87 -5.25 -38.63
N SER A 396 10.81 -6.58 -38.75
CA SER A 396 9.83 -7.42 -38.04
C SER A 396 10.42 -8.05 -36.78
N TYR A 397 11.69 -8.43 -36.85
CA TYR A 397 12.46 -8.95 -35.75
C TYR A 397 13.90 -8.44 -35.80
N GLY A 398 14.53 -8.31 -34.63
CA GLY A 398 15.98 -8.31 -34.51
C GLY A 398 16.49 -9.75 -34.43
N PHE A 399 17.33 -10.16 -35.35
CA PHE A 399 17.86 -11.52 -35.42
C PHE A 399 19.18 -11.62 -34.67
N VAL A 400 19.23 -12.48 -33.65
CA VAL A 400 20.42 -12.68 -32.80
C VAL A 400 20.74 -14.17 -32.68
N SER A 401 21.95 -14.54 -32.28
CA SER A 401 22.23 -15.95 -32.01
C SER A 401 21.52 -16.43 -30.75
N ARG A 402 21.18 -17.73 -30.66
CA ARG A 402 20.58 -18.30 -29.44
C ARG A 402 21.48 -18.10 -28.22
N GLY A 403 22.80 -18.26 -28.36
CA GLY A 403 23.76 -18.11 -27.27
C GLY A 403 23.85 -16.68 -26.73
N GLU A 404 23.83 -15.68 -27.61
CA GLU A 404 23.73 -14.27 -27.19
C GLU A 404 22.41 -13.99 -26.48
N MET A 405 21.30 -14.45 -27.05
CA MET A 405 19.98 -14.24 -26.46
C MET A 405 19.86 -14.87 -25.07
N GLU A 406 20.36 -16.09 -24.87
CA GLU A 406 20.40 -16.75 -23.55
C GLU A 406 21.29 -16.02 -22.55
N THR A 407 22.40 -15.43 -23.01
CA THR A 407 23.30 -14.62 -22.16
C THR A 407 22.62 -13.33 -21.73
N ASP A 408 21.96 -12.64 -22.67
CA ASP A 408 21.19 -11.43 -22.41
C ASP A 408 19.99 -11.69 -21.47
N ILE A 409 19.29 -12.81 -21.65
CA ILE A 409 18.20 -13.26 -20.76
C ILE A 409 18.73 -13.48 -19.34
N LYS A 410 19.86 -14.19 -19.17
CA LYS A 410 20.48 -14.41 -17.86
C LYS A 410 20.94 -13.10 -17.20
N ALA A 411 21.32 -12.12 -18.01
CA ALA A 411 21.68 -10.78 -17.56
C ALA A 411 20.48 -9.87 -17.29
N GLY A 412 19.23 -10.35 -17.44
CA GLY A 412 18.02 -9.56 -17.16
C GLY A 412 17.73 -8.45 -18.18
N ARG A 413 18.28 -8.54 -19.40
CA ARG A 413 18.11 -7.50 -20.45
C ARG A 413 16.81 -7.63 -21.24
N TYR A 414 16.04 -8.69 -21.01
CA TYR A 414 14.75 -8.95 -21.65
C TYR A 414 13.61 -8.69 -20.68
N LEU A 415 12.62 -7.91 -21.13
CA LEU A 415 11.38 -7.68 -20.41
C LEU A 415 10.56 -8.98 -20.31
N GLU A 416 10.38 -9.63 -21.46
CA GLU A 416 9.75 -10.93 -21.57
C GLU A 416 10.45 -11.74 -22.64
N HIS A 417 10.47 -13.06 -22.45
CA HIS A 417 10.99 -14.01 -23.41
C HIS A 417 10.23 -15.33 -23.34
N GLY A 418 10.23 -16.06 -24.44
CA GLY A 418 9.59 -17.36 -24.58
C GLY A 418 10.23 -18.17 -25.69
N GLU A 419 9.95 -19.47 -25.68
CA GLU A 419 10.39 -20.38 -26.73
C GLU A 419 9.19 -20.83 -27.56
N TYR A 420 9.34 -20.76 -28.88
CA TYR A 420 8.34 -21.22 -29.83
C TYR A 420 9.06 -21.91 -31.00
N ASP A 421 8.63 -23.13 -31.32
CA ASP A 421 9.20 -23.94 -32.40
C ASP A 421 10.73 -24.04 -32.34
N GLY A 422 11.28 -24.31 -31.14
CA GLY A 422 12.70 -24.44 -30.88
C GLY A 422 13.52 -23.14 -30.96
N ASN A 423 12.87 -21.99 -31.16
CA ASN A 423 13.49 -20.68 -31.25
C ASN A 423 13.07 -19.77 -30.10
N LEU A 424 13.99 -18.95 -29.61
CA LEU A 424 13.71 -17.95 -28.59
C LEU A 424 13.13 -16.69 -29.24
N TYR A 425 12.22 -16.06 -28.52
CA TYR A 425 11.60 -14.77 -28.86
C TYR A 425 11.54 -13.91 -27.60
N GLY A 426 11.70 -12.60 -27.73
CA GLY A 426 11.61 -11.72 -26.57
C GLY A 426 11.74 -10.24 -26.91
N THR A 427 11.34 -9.40 -25.95
CA THR A 427 11.42 -7.94 -26.07
C THR A 427 12.52 -7.42 -25.15
N LYS A 428 13.51 -6.70 -25.71
CA LYS A 428 14.58 -6.10 -24.92
C LYS A 428 14.08 -4.84 -24.19
N ILE A 429 14.61 -4.61 -22.99
CA ILE A 429 14.32 -3.41 -22.20
C ILE A 429 14.86 -2.17 -22.93
N ASP A 430 16.07 -2.24 -23.49
CA ASP A 430 16.69 -1.12 -24.21
C ASP A 430 15.86 -0.61 -25.39
N SER A 431 15.14 -1.49 -26.08
CA SER A 431 14.24 -1.10 -27.17
C SER A 431 13.11 -0.19 -26.69
N ILE A 432 12.68 -0.33 -25.43
CA ILE A 432 11.69 0.57 -24.82
C ILE A 432 12.33 1.95 -24.61
N HIS A 433 13.56 1.98 -24.09
CA HIS A 433 14.31 3.22 -23.88
C HIS A 433 14.58 3.98 -25.18
N GLU A 434 14.86 3.29 -26.28
CA GLU A 434 15.02 3.90 -27.60
C GLU A 434 13.76 4.65 -28.02
N VAL A 435 12.58 4.03 -27.90
CA VAL A 435 11.31 4.68 -28.26
C VAL A 435 11.03 5.89 -27.36
N VAL A 436 11.27 5.75 -26.05
CA VAL A 436 11.08 6.84 -25.08
C VAL A 436 12.04 8.00 -25.35
N ARG A 437 13.30 7.72 -25.69
CA ARG A 437 14.32 8.74 -26.01
C ARG A 437 13.99 9.52 -27.29
N MET A 438 13.25 8.91 -28.21
CA MET A 438 12.69 9.60 -29.38
C MET A 438 11.48 10.49 -29.05
N GLY A 439 11.13 10.67 -27.77
CA GLY A 439 10.00 11.51 -27.34
C GLY A 439 8.63 10.86 -27.57
N ARG A 440 8.57 9.55 -27.82
CA ARG A 440 7.34 8.82 -28.12
C ARG A 440 6.91 7.96 -26.95
N THR A 441 5.60 7.79 -26.77
CA THR A 441 5.05 6.78 -25.85
C THR A 441 5.22 5.39 -26.46
N CYS A 442 5.93 4.51 -25.78
CA CYS A 442 6.15 3.14 -26.24
C CYS A 442 4.91 2.27 -25.94
N ILE A 443 4.25 1.76 -26.98
CA ILE A 443 3.11 0.84 -26.86
C ILE A 443 3.61 -0.59 -26.80
N LEU A 444 3.23 -1.30 -25.74
CA LEU A 444 3.64 -2.67 -25.42
C LEU A 444 2.43 -3.59 -25.30
N ASP A 445 2.36 -4.68 -26.06
CA ASP A 445 1.34 -5.72 -25.97
C ASP A 445 1.88 -7.02 -25.33
N VAL A 446 2.42 -6.87 -24.12
CA VAL A 446 3.17 -7.89 -23.36
C VAL A 446 2.29 -8.78 -22.47
N ASN A 447 2.89 -9.82 -21.87
CA ASN A 447 2.24 -10.65 -20.85
C ASN A 447 2.04 -9.86 -19.53
N PRO A 448 0.95 -10.09 -18.77
CA PRO A 448 0.75 -9.49 -17.44
C PRO A 448 1.96 -9.58 -16.49
N GLN A 449 2.78 -10.63 -16.60
CA GLN A 449 3.99 -10.80 -15.78
C GLN A 449 5.03 -9.68 -15.98
N ALA A 450 5.08 -9.08 -17.17
CA ALA A 450 5.98 -7.97 -17.49
C ALA A 450 5.70 -6.72 -16.62
N LEU A 451 4.50 -6.59 -16.04
CA LEU A 451 4.14 -5.45 -15.20
C LEU A 451 5.03 -5.29 -13.96
N LYS A 452 5.63 -6.38 -13.46
CA LYS A 452 6.56 -6.31 -12.32
C LYS A 452 7.83 -5.53 -12.62
N VAL A 453 8.26 -5.58 -13.88
CA VAL A 453 9.44 -4.85 -14.36
C VAL A 453 9.02 -3.45 -14.80
N LEU A 454 7.85 -3.33 -15.44
CA LEU A 454 7.38 -2.07 -16.00
C LEU A 454 6.81 -1.09 -14.97
N ARG A 455 6.27 -1.53 -13.83
CA ARG A 455 5.58 -0.64 -12.88
C ARG A 455 6.56 0.14 -11.99
N THR A 456 7.37 0.99 -12.62
CA THR A 456 8.41 1.80 -11.97
C THR A 456 8.43 3.23 -12.52
N ALA A 457 9.14 4.12 -11.82
CA ALA A 457 9.40 5.50 -12.27
C ALA A 457 10.13 5.56 -13.62
N GLU A 458 10.87 4.50 -13.96
CA GLU A 458 11.64 4.39 -15.20
C GLU A 458 10.69 4.34 -16.41
N PHE A 459 9.65 3.50 -16.37
CA PHE A 459 8.74 3.28 -17.49
C PHE A 459 7.39 3.99 -17.38
N MET A 460 7.01 4.45 -16.18
CA MET A 460 5.74 5.14 -15.88
C MET A 460 4.56 4.64 -16.73
N PRO A 461 4.19 3.35 -16.62
CA PRO A 461 3.21 2.76 -17.50
C PRO A 461 1.81 3.30 -17.25
N PHE A 462 1.05 3.46 -18.33
CA PHE A 462 -0.40 3.45 -18.29
C PHE A 462 -0.89 2.07 -18.75
N VAL A 463 -1.44 1.30 -17.81
CA VAL A 463 -1.79 -0.10 -18.00
C VAL A 463 -3.28 -0.22 -18.33
N VAL A 464 -3.57 -0.60 -19.57
CA VAL A 464 -4.93 -0.83 -20.05
C VAL A 464 -5.18 -2.32 -20.19
N PHE A 465 -6.14 -2.83 -19.43
CA PHE A 465 -6.61 -4.20 -19.56
C PHE A 465 -7.71 -4.29 -20.62
N ILE A 466 -7.46 -5.08 -21.66
CA ILE A 466 -8.41 -5.42 -22.71
C ILE A 466 -9.07 -6.75 -22.33
N ALA A 467 -10.27 -6.64 -21.77
CA ALA A 467 -11.09 -7.78 -21.37
C ALA A 467 -11.75 -8.41 -22.60
N ALA A 468 -11.77 -9.75 -22.62
CA ALA A 468 -12.62 -10.49 -23.54
C ALA A 468 -14.11 -10.16 -23.27
N PRO A 469 -14.94 -10.03 -24.31
CA PRO A 469 -16.39 -9.98 -24.16
C PRO A 469 -16.93 -11.37 -23.80
N GLU A 470 -18.25 -11.48 -23.67
CA GLU A 470 -18.91 -12.78 -23.50
C GLU A 470 -18.64 -13.71 -24.68
N LEU A 471 -18.67 -15.02 -24.42
CA LEU A 471 -18.28 -16.06 -25.39
C LEU A 471 -19.04 -15.94 -26.71
N ASP A 472 -20.35 -15.72 -26.66
CA ASP A 472 -21.19 -15.59 -27.87
C ASP A 472 -20.85 -14.35 -28.69
N THR A 473 -20.55 -13.23 -28.01
CA THR A 473 -20.10 -11.99 -28.65
C THR A 473 -18.73 -12.20 -29.30
N LEU A 474 -17.79 -12.83 -28.58
CA LEU A 474 -16.46 -13.14 -29.10
C LEU A 474 -16.55 -14.06 -30.34
N ARG A 475 -17.46 -15.04 -30.32
CA ARG A 475 -17.73 -15.93 -31.46
C ARG A 475 -18.25 -15.16 -32.67
N ALA A 476 -19.22 -14.28 -32.46
CA ALA A 476 -19.80 -13.44 -33.52
C ALA A 476 -18.74 -12.50 -34.14
N MET A 477 -17.93 -11.84 -33.30
CA MET A 477 -16.83 -11.00 -33.75
C MET A 477 -15.82 -11.78 -34.57
N HIS A 478 -15.38 -12.95 -34.08
CA HIS A 478 -14.43 -13.78 -34.79
C HIS A 478 -14.98 -14.24 -36.15
N LYS A 479 -16.25 -14.66 -36.20
CA LYS A 479 -16.92 -15.02 -37.45
C LYS A 479 -16.93 -13.84 -38.44
N ALA A 480 -17.28 -12.64 -37.99
CA ALA A 480 -17.29 -11.45 -38.85
C ALA A 480 -15.90 -11.11 -39.42
N VAL A 481 -14.83 -11.28 -38.64
CA VAL A 481 -13.44 -11.04 -39.08
C VAL A 481 -12.99 -12.09 -40.10
N VAL A 482 -13.42 -13.34 -39.95
CA VAL A 482 -13.19 -14.41 -40.94
C VAL A 482 -13.97 -14.14 -42.23
N ASP A 483 -15.26 -13.81 -42.11
CA ASP A 483 -16.14 -13.52 -43.25
C ASP A 483 -15.66 -12.28 -44.04
N ALA A 484 -15.07 -11.29 -43.35
CA ALA A 484 -14.44 -10.13 -43.95
C ALA A 484 -13.05 -10.41 -44.57
N GLY A 485 -12.53 -11.64 -44.49
CA GLY A 485 -11.24 -12.03 -45.04
C GLY A 485 -10.03 -11.45 -44.31
N ILE A 486 -10.20 -10.88 -43.12
CA ILE A 486 -9.13 -10.25 -42.33
C ILE A 486 -8.25 -11.31 -41.67
N THR A 487 -8.81 -12.49 -41.35
CA THR A 487 -8.06 -13.65 -40.85
C THR A 487 -8.53 -14.92 -41.54
N THR A 488 -7.59 -15.80 -41.87
CA THR A 488 -7.86 -17.14 -42.40
C THR A 488 -7.91 -18.20 -41.31
N LYS A 489 -7.45 -17.86 -40.09
CA LYS A 489 -7.42 -18.78 -38.96
C LYS A 489 -8.81 -18.88 -38.32
N LEU A 490 -9.46 -20.02 -38.51
CA LEU A 490 -10.68 -20.38 -37.79
C LEU A 490 -10.33 -20.83 -36.35
N LEU A 491 -10.67 -20.01 -35.36
CA LEU A 491 -10.62 -20.42 -33.95
C LEU A 491 -11.75 -21.41 -33.63
N THR A 492 -11.43 -22.44 -32.86
CA THR A 492 -12.43 -23.39 -32.37
C THR A 492 -13.20 -22.80 -31.18
N GLU A 493 -14.37 -23.34 -30.89
CA GLU A 493 -15.15 -22.99 -29.69
C GLU A 493 -14.32 -23.12 -28.40
N THR A 494 -13.43 -24.12 -28.35
CA THR A 494 -12.53 -24.34 -27.22
C THR A 494 -11.49 -23.22 -27.09
N ASP A 495 -10.99 -22.67 -28.20
CA ASP A 495 -10.04 -21.56 -28.19
C ASP A 495 -10.69 -20.24 -27.75
N LEU A 496 -11.93 -20.00 -28.18
CA LEU A 496 -12.71 -18.84 -27.75
C LEU A 496 -13.00 -18.92 -26.25
N LYS A 497 -13.43 -20.09 -25.75
CA LYS A 497 -13.65 -20.31 -24.32
C LYS A 497 -12.37 -20.11 -23.50
N LYS A 498 -11.23 -20.65 -23.97
CA LYS A 498 -9.92 -20.40 -23.34
C LYS A 498 -9.59 -18.92 -23.26
N THR A 499 -9.94 -18.13 -24.28
CA THR A 499 -9.70 -16.69 -24.29
C THR A 499 -10.51 -15.97 -23.21
N VAL A 500 -11.79 -16.32 -23.06
CA VAL A 500 -12.68 -15.77 -22.01
C VAL A 500 -12.19 -16.16 -20.61
N ASP A 501 -11.88 -17.45 -20.41
CA ASP A 501 -11.40 -17.98 -19.13
C ASP A 501 -10.06 -17.34 -18.72
N GLU A 502 -9.13 -17.21 -19.68
CA GLU A 502 -7.84 -16.55 -19.45
C GLU A 502 -8.00 -15.06 -19.15
N SER A 503 -8.91 -14.37 -19.84
CA SER A 503 -9.22 -12.96 -19.56
C SER A 503 -9.72 -12.78 -18.13
N ALA A 504 -10.65 -13.64 -17.68
CA ALA A 504 -11.14 -13.61 -16.31
C ALA A 504 -10.04 -13.92 -15.29
N ARG A 505 -9.13 -14.87 -15.60
CA ARG A 505 -7.98 -15.20 -14.75
C ARG A 505 -7.00 -14.03 -14.62
N ILE A 506 -6.65 -13.38 -15.73
CA ILE A 506 -5.78 -12.19 -15.74
C ILE A 506 -6.41 -11.07 -14.92
N LYS A 507 -7.71 -10.81 -15.11
CA LYS A 507 -8.43 -9.79 -14.33
C LYS A 507 -8.35 -10.07 -12.82
N ARG A 508 -8.60 -11.31 -12.39
CA ARG A 508 -8.51 -11.68 -10.97
C ARG A 508 -7.10 -11.49 -10.41
N ALA A 509 -6.08 -11.91 -11.15
CA ALA A 509 -4.70 -11.88 -10.66
C ALA A 509 -4.05 -10.49 -10.71
N TYR A 510 -4.32 -9.67 -11.73
CA TYR A 510 -3.56 -8.44 -12.00
C TYR A 510 -4.39 -7.15 -11.94
N SER A 511 -5.67 -7.20 -11.57
CA SER A 511 -6.52 -5.99 -11.59
C SER A 511 -6.10 -4.86 -10.65
N HIS A 512 -5.14 -5.07 -9.75
CA HIS A 512 -4.56 -3.99 -8.95
C HIS A 512 -3.56 -3.14 -9.75
N TYR A 513 -3.01 -3.69 -10.83
CA TYR A 513 -2.07 -2.98 -11.71
C TYR A 513 -2.73 -2.16 -12.82
N PHE A 514 -4.02 -2.37 -13.10
CA PHE A 514 -4.68 -1.73 -14.23
C PHE A 514 -5.10 -0.30 -13.88
N ASP A 515 -4.77 0.64 -14.76
CA ASP A 515 -5.28 2.01 -14.70
C ASP A 515 -6.65 2.12 -15.40
N PHE A 516 -6.87 1.31 -16.44
CA PHE A 516 -8.12 1.32 -17.21
C PHE A 516 -8.50 -0.08 -17.69
N THR A 517 -9.80 -0.34 -17.86
CA THR A 517 -10.31 -1.61 -18.38
C THR A 517 -11.30 -1.37 -19.51
N ILE A 518 -11.09 -2.04 -20.64
CA ILE A 518 -11.96 -1.97 -21.82
C ILE A 518 -12.44 -3.39 -22.12
N VAL A 519 -13.75 -3.61 -22.15
CA VAL A 519 -14.32 -4.83 -22.74
C VAL A 519 -14.33 -4.64 -24.25
N ASN A 520 -13.64 -5.50 -24.99
CA ASN A 520 -13.56 -5.41 -26.44
C ASN A 520 -14.66 -6.26 -27.11
N ASP A 521 -15.89 -5.76 -27.06
CA ASP A 521 -17.07 -6.29 -27.76
C ASP A 521 -17.25 -5.71 -29.17
N ASN A 522 -16.57 -4.61 -29.47
CA ASN A 522 -16.50 -3.97 -30.78
C ASN A 522 -15.17 -3.22 -30.91
N LEU A 523 -14.41 -3.50 -31.96
CA LEU A 523 -13.05 -2.98 -32.13
C LEU A 523 -13.01 -1.45 -32.28
N ASP A 524 -13.98 -0.84 -32.97
CA ASP A 524 -14.05 0.61 -33.17
C ASP A 524 -14.37 1.32 -31.86
N LYS A 525 -15.41 0.88 -31.14
CA LYS A 525 -15.77 1.47 -29.84
C LYS A 525 -14.67 1.27 -28.80
N ALA A 526 -14.01 0.12 -28.80
CA ALA A 526 -12.89 -0.15 -27.91
C ALA A 526 -11.70 0.78 -28.24
N PHE A 527 -11.46 1.04 -29.53
CA PHE A 527 -10.43 1.97 -29.97
C PHE A 527 -10.74 3.42 -29.57
N GLU A 528 -11.97 3.89 -29.77
CA GLU A 528 -12.40 5.22 -29.34
C GLU A 528 -12.21 5.41 -27.83
N LYS A 529 -12.63 4.43 -27.02
CA LYS A 529 -12.43 4.45 -25.56
C LYS A 529 -10.95 4.51 -25.20
N LEU A 530 -10.11 3.72 -25.88
CA LEU A 530 -8.66 3.73 -25.65
C LEU A 530 -8.05 5.09 -26.02
N GLN A 531 -8.44 5.65 -27.16
CA GLN A 531 -7.94 6.94 -27.62
C GLN A 531 -8.30 8.05 -26.63
N VAL A 532 -9.57 8.15 -26.22
CA VAL A 532 -10.02 9.12 -25.21
C VAL A 532 -9.22 8.99 -23.92
N ALA A 533 -9.07 7.76 -23.40
CA ALA A 533 -8.33 7.54 -22.16
C ALA A 533 -6.86 7.98 -22.26
N VAL A 534 -6.20 7.76 -23.39
CA VAL A 534 -4.79 8.15 -23.59
C VAL A 534 -4.64 9.64 -23.88
N ASP A 535 -5.63 10.27 -24.50
CA ASP A 535 -5.66 11.72 -24.73
C ASP A 535 -5.85 12.49 -23.41
N GLN A 536 -6.71 12.00 -22.52
CA GLN A 536 -6.94 12.58 -21.19
C GLN A 536 -5.68 12.68 -20.34
N LEU A 537 -4.71 11.76 -20.51
CA LEU A 537 -3.43 11.82 -19.79
C LEU A 537 -2.67 13.13 -20.06
N CYS A 538 -2.83 13.69 -21.25
CA CYS A 538 -2.13 14.91 -21.67
C CYS A 538 -2.86 16.19 -21.22
N SER A 539 -4.14 16.11 -20.90
CA SER A 539 -4.99 17.27 -20.56
C SER A 539 -5.39 17.33 -19.08
N GLU A 540 -5.47 16.19 -18.41
CA GLU A 540 -5.96 16.07 -17.04
C GLU A 540 -4.84 15.71 -16.05
N PRO A 541 -4.88 16.23 -14.81
CA PRO A 541 -3.97 15.82 -13.76
C PRO A 541 -4.10 14.32 -13.45
N GLN A 542 -2.97 13.67 -13.15
CA GLN A 542 -2.92 12.22 -12.97
C GLN A 542 -2.50 11.82 -11.56
N TRP A 543 -3.12 10.78 -11.03
CA TRP A 543 -2.68 10.15 -9.78
C TRP A 543 -1.68 9.03 -10.06
N VAL A 544 -0.45 9.21 -9.60
CA VAL A 544 0.65 8.25 -9.77
C VAL A 544 1.15 7.75 -8.43
N PRO A 545 1.73 6.54 -8.34
CA PRO A 545 2.45 6.11 -7.16
C PRO A 545 3.47 7.14 -6.69
N VAL A 546 3.54 7.39 -5.37
CA VAL A 546 4.47 8.38 -4.78
C VAL A 546 5.92 8.07 -5.14
N ASN A 547 6.30 6.79 -5.16
CA ASN A 547 7.64 6.33 -5.51
C ASN A 547 8.01 6.52 -7.00
N TRP A 548 7.12 7.08 -7.83
CA TRP A 548 7.46 7.49 -9.20
C TRP A 548 7.96 8.93 -9.28
N VAL A 549 7.77 9.69 -8.21
CA VAL A 549 8.03 11.13 -8.16
C VAL A 549 9.11 11.47 -7.15
N TYR A 550 9.07 10.85 -5.97
CA TYR A 550 9.98 11.11 -4.84
C TYR A 550 11.08 10.06 -4.72
#